data_AF-A0A6D2KVC3-F1
#
_entry.id   AF-A0A6D2KVC3-F1
#
_cell.length_a   1.000
_cell.length_b   1.000
_cell.length_c   1.000
_cell.angle_alpha   90.00
_cell.angle_beta   90.00
_cell.angle_gamma   90.00
#
_symmetry.space_group_name_H-M   'P 1'
#
loop_
_entity.id
_entity.type
_entity.pdbx_description
1 polymer ?
#
loop_
_entity_poly.entity_id
_entity_poly.type
_entity_poly.pdbx_seq_one_letter_code
_entity_poly.pdbx_strand_id
1 'polypeptide(L)'
;MNIDNIIYGCTWDGVLMWSESKSDTKTEVREWREIQGLGELREKGLRTGSDFYMEYYNGGKLLVLWKLSGKEQENKIQYARISLESRSSGREIWGQVECLDEHTFPVQSYKSFRCVTVSV
;
A
#
# COMPACT_ATOMS: atom_id res chain seq x y z
N MET A 1 -6.63 -18.20 -4.71
CA MET A 1 -5.60 -17.23 -5.13
C MET A 1 -4.77 -16.88 -3.90
N ASN A 2 -3.43 -16.85 -4.00
CA ASN A 2 -2.57 -16.49 -2.88
C ASN A 2 -2.25 -14.98 -2.92
N ILE A 3 -2.69 -14.24 -1.91
CA ILE A 3 -2.44 -12.80 -1.77
C ILE A 3 -0.93 -12.50 -1.65
N ASP A 4 -0.12 -13.47 -1.22
CA ASP A 4 1.33 -13.29 -1.14
C ASP A 4 2.04 -13.32 -2.50
N ASN A 5 1.35 -13.77 -3.56
CA ASN A 5 1.92 -13.90 -4.91
C ASN A 5 1.28 -12.91 -5.90
N ILE A 6 0.92 -11.71 -5.42
CA ILE A 6 0.38 -10.64 -6.24
C ILE A 6 1.27 -9.41 -6.19
N ILE A 7 1.11 -8.57 -7.19
CA ILE A 7 1.82 -7.30 -7.28
C ILE A 7 0.84 -6.20 -6.95
N TYR A 8 1.26 -5.32 -6.05
CA TYR A 8 0.49 -4.15 -5.65
C TYR A 8 0.88 -2.94 -6.49
N GLY A 9 -0.10 -2.08 -6.74
CA GLY A 9 0.05 -0.84 -7.46
C GLY A 9 -0.85 0.23 -6.83
N CYS A 10 -0.65 1.48 -7.22
CA CYS A 10 -1.54 2.56 -6.84
C CYS A 10 -1.74 3.46 -8.06
N THR A 11 -2.98 3.88 -8.30
CA THR A 11 -3.27 4.87 -9.33
C THR A 11 -2.81 6.26 -8.88
N TRP A 12 -2.79 7.20 -9.82
CA TRP A 12 -2.55 8.62 -9.51
C TRP A 12 -3.58 9.18 -8.52
N ASP A 13 -4.81 8.69 -8.55
CA ASP A 13 -5.90 9.12 -7.66
C ASP A 13 -5.89 8.41 -6.29
N GLY A 14 -4.84 7.65 -5.98
CA GLY A 14 -4.71 6.96 -4.70
C GLY A 14 -5.58 5.71 -4.56
N VAL A 15 -5.95 5.08 -5.67
CA VAL A 15 -6.67 3.80 -5.65
C VAL A 15 -5.65 2.67 -5.63
N LEU A 16 -5.69 1.85 -4.58
CA LEU A 16 -4.84 0.67 -4.49
C LEU A 16 -5.33 -0.41 -5.45
N MET A 17 -4.39 -0.93 -6.23
CA MET A 17 -4.61 -1.92 -7.26
C MET A 17 -3.80 -3.18 -6.95
N TRP A 18 -4.26 -4.30 -7.48
CA TRP A 18 -3.52 -5.56 -7.49
C TRP A 18 -3.54 -6.19 -8.88
N SER A 19 -2.53 -7.02 -9.14
CA SER A 19 -2.45 -7.87 -10.33
C SER A 19 -1.82 -9.19 -9.94
N GLU A 20 -2.24 -10.27 -10.59
CA GLU A 20 -1.56 -11.55 -10.48
C GLU A 20 -0.10 -11.43 -10.95
N SER A 21 0.82 -12.04 -10.19
CA SER A 21 2.22 -12.14 -10.61
C SER A 21 2.32 -13.20 -11.71
N LYS A 22 2.38 -12.78 -12.98
CA LYS A 22 2.60 -13.71 -14.10
C LYS A 22 4.03 -14.24 -14.04
N SER A 23 4.21 -15.55 -13.87
CA SER A 23 5.55 -16.17 -13.94
C SER A 23 6.06 -16.28 -15.37
N ASP A 24 5.18 -16.53 -16.35
CA ASP A 24 5.61 -16.80 -17.73
C ASP A 24 4.50 -16.42 -18.71
N THR A 25 4.74 -15.39 -19.53
CA THR A 25 4.29 -15.27 -20.95
C THR A 25 4.48 -13.83 -21.44
N LYS A 26 5.40 -13.68 -22.40
CA LYS A 26 5.76 -12.40 -23.05
C LYS A 26 4.67 -11.95 -24.03
N THR A 27 3.43 -11.71 -23.63
CA THR A 27 2.47 -10.98 -24.52
C THR A 27 1.15 -10.56 -23.90
N GLU A 28 0.78 -11.01 -22.72
CA GLU A 28 -0.52 -10.64 -22.17
C GLU A 28 -0.44 -9.35 -21.35
N VAL A 29 -1.24 -8.35 -21.73
CA VAL A 29 -1.45 -7.12 -20.95
C VAL A 29 -1.75 -7.50 -19.49
N ARG A 30 -1.00 -6.91 -18.57
CA ARG A 30 -1.22 -7.11 -17.13
C ARG A 30 -2.55 -6.47 -16.75
N GLU A 31 -3.49 -7.29 -16.27
CA GLU A 31 -4.79 -6.81 -15.79
C GLU A 31 -4.64 -6.32 -14.34
N TRP A 32 -4.97 -5.05 -14.12
CA TRP A 32 -4.99 -4.44 -12.79
C TRP A 32 -6.43 -4.32 -12.29
N ARG A 33 -6.66 -4.72 -11.05
CA ARG A 33 -7.97 -4.66 -10.39
C ARG A 33 -7.87 -3.87 -9.10
N GLU A 34 -8.90 -3.11 -8.78
CA GLU A 34 -8.97 -2.34 -7.54
C GLU A 34 -9.09 -3.28 -6.33
N ILE A 35 -8.40 -2.91 -5.24
CA ILE A 35 -8.66 -3.47 -3.91
C ILE A 35 -9.85 -2.75 -3.30
N GLN A 36 -10.95 -3.47 -3.15
CA GLN A 36 -12.21 -2.92 -2.65
C GLN A 36 -12.14 -2.67 -1.13
N GLY A 37 -13.03 -1.84 -0.60
CA GLY A 37 -13.17 -1.63 0.86
C GLY A 37 -12.15 -0.66 1.50
N LEU A 38 -11.22 -0.12 0.72
CA LEU A 38 -10.18 0.82 1.20
C LEU A 38 -10.48 2.30 0.87
N GLY A 39 -11.74 2.66 0.62
CA GLY A 39 -12.13 4.02 0.23
C GLY A 39 -11.73 5.11 1.23
N GLU A 40 -11.67 4.79 2.52
CA GLU A 40 -11.23 5.70 3.58
C GLU A 40 -9.80 6.23 3.36
N LEU A 41 -8.89 5.41 2.80
CA LEU A 41 -7.51 5.83 2.55
C LEU A 41 -7.44 6.99 1.56
N ARG A 42 -8.31 6.97 0.54
CA ARG A 42 -8.42 8.03 -0.47
C ARG A 42 -8.95 9.33 0.13
N GLU A 43 -9.93 9.24 1.01
CA GLU A 43 -10.51 10.43 1.69
C GLU A 43 -9.50 11.09 2.64
N LYS A 44 -8.65 10.29 3.29
CA LYS A 44 -7.82 10.74 4.41
C LYS A 44 -6.37 11.08 4.07
N GLY A 45 -5.90 10.84 2.85
CA GLY A 45 -4.57 11.34 2.47
C GLY A 45 -3.83 10.61 1.37
N LEU A 46 -4.31 9.46 0.88
CA LEU A 46 -3.69 8.73 -0.23
C LEU A 46 -4.03 9.47 -1.53
N ARG A 47 -3.28 10.54 -1.83
CA ARG A 47 -3.57 11.45 -2.96
C ARG A 47 -2.76 11.15 -4.22
N THR A 48 -1.61 10.48 -4.10
CA THR A 48 -0.72 10.19 -5.22
C THR A 48 0.06 8.91 -4.95
N GLY A 49 0.02 7.97 -5.89
CA GLY A 49 0.70 6.67 -5.78
C GLY A 49 2.22 6.69 -5.99
N SER A 50 2.90 7.85 -5.91
CA SER A 50 4.32 7.94 -6.27
C SER A 50 5.23 7.21 -5.30
N ASP A 51 4.81 7.09 -4.05
CA ASP A 51 5.56 6.40 -3.02
C ASP A 51 4.52 5.77 -2.09
N PHE A 52 4.29 4.44 -2.20
CA PHE A 52 3.72 3.62 -1.13
C PHE A 52 4.53 2.32 -0.99
N TYR A 53 4.73 1.84 0.23
CA TYR A 53 5.42 0.57 0.50
C TYR A 53 4.44 -0.36 1.20
N MET A 54 4.35 -1.60 0.75
CA MET A 54 3.49 -2.60 1.37
C MET A 54 4.35 -3.76 1.86
N GLU A 55 4.24 -4.07 3.15
CA GLU A 55 5.04 -5.11 3.80
C GLU A 55 4.16 -6.01 4.65
N TYR A 56 4.56 -7.27 4.85
CA TYR A 56 3.87 -8.12 5.80
C TYR A 56 4.27 -7.77 7.24
N TYR A 57 3.27 -7.49 8.10
CA TYR A 57 3.52 -7.11 9.49
C TYR A 57 2.41 -7.65 10.40
N ASN A 58 2.80 -8.41 11.44
CA ASN A 58 1.91 -8.91 12.51
C ASN A 58 0.58 -9.52 12.03
N GLY A 59 0.62 -10.41 11.02
CA GLY A 59 -0.59 -11.09 10.54
C GLY A 59 -1.37 -10.34 9.44
N GLY A 60 -0.97 -9.11 9.09
CA GLY A 60 -1.59 -8.30 8.04
C GLY A 60 -0.57 -7.68 7.08
N LYS A 61 -1.05 -6.75 6.24
CA LYS A 61 -0.17 -5.94 5.39
C LYS A 61 -0.08 -4.53 5.98
N LEU A 62 1.14 -4.07 6.25
CA LEU A 62 1.42 -2.68 6.61
C LEU A 62 1.62 -1.89 5.33
N LEU A 63 0.77 -0.89 5.12
CA LEU A 63 0.87 0.07 4.05
C LEU A 63 1.50 1.36 4.59
N VAL A 64 2.71 1.67 4.15
CA VAL A 64 3.40 2.91 4.50
C VAL A 64 3.19 3.92 3.39
N LEU A 65 2.69 5.11 3.74
CA LEU A 65 2.28 6.15 2.82
C LEU A 65 3.15 7.39 3.01
N TRP A 66 3.74 7.85 1.92
CA TRP A 66 4.51 9.08 1.95
C TRP A 66 3.59 10.26 1.61
N LYS A 67 3.54 11.25 2.51
CA LYS A 67 2.89 12.52 2.21
C LYS A 67 3.85 13.35 1.37
N LEU A 68 3.58 13.50 0.07
CA LEU A 68 4.32 14.45 -0.76
C LEU A 68 4.01 15.87 -0.29
N SER A 69 4.80 16.42 0.64
CA SER A 69 4.91 17.87 0.77
C SER A 69 5.95 18.34 -0.23
N GLY A 70 5.57 19.27 -1.12
CA GLY A 70 6.48 19.90 -2.10
C GLY A 70 7.54 20.84 -1.49
N LYS A 71 7.72 20.78 -0.16
CA LYS A 71 8.79 21.37 0.63
C LYS A 71 9.27 20.26 1.54
N GLU A 72 10.58 20.23 1.85
CA GLU A 72 11.26 19.28 2.75
C GLU A 72 10.27 18.44 3.53
N GLN A 73 10.20 17.13 3.27
CA GLN A 73 9.24 16.26 3.94
C GLN A 73 9.36 16.57 5.42
N GLU A 74 8.27 17.12 5.99
CA GLU A 74 8.15 17.29 7.42
C GLU A 74 8.53 15.93 8.01
N ASN A 75 9.05 15.95 9.23
CA ASN A 75 9.49 14.77 9.95
C ASN A 75 8.36 13.78 10.28
N LYS A 76 7.35 13.64 9.43
CA LYS A 76 6.10 12.93 9.62
C LYS A 76 5.88 11.96 8.47
N ILE A 77 5.51 10.74 8.81
CA ILE A 77 5.07 9.72 7.86
C ILE A 77 3.67 9.25 8.22
N GLN A 78 2.82 9.02 7.21
CA GLN A 78 1.53 8.40 7.42
C GLN A 78 1.64 6.90 7.17
N TYR A 79 0.94 6.11 7.96
CA TYR A 79 0.89 4.67 7.74
C TYR A 79 -0.52 4.15 8.00
N ALA A 80 -0.87 3.11 7.26
CA ALA A 80 -2.09 2.38 7.46
C ALA A 80 -1.79 0.90 7.67
N ARG A 81 -2.37 0.30 8.68
CA ARG A 81 -2.41 -1.16 8.78
C ARG A 81 -3.69 -1.63 8.11
N ILE A 82 -3.55 -2.55 7.15
CA ILE A 82 -4.68 -3.12 6.42
C ILE A 82 -4.67 -4.63 6.53
N SER A 83 -5.86 -5.22 6.63
CA SER A 83 -6.08 -6.62 6.32
C SER A 83 -6.59 -6.74 4.90
N LEU A 84 -6.19 -7.80 4.22
CA LEU A 84 -6.65 -8.15 2.88
C LEU A 84 -7.24 -9.55 2.90
N GLU A 85 -8.35 -9.73 2.21
CA GLU A 85 -8.95 -11.05 2.01
C GLU A 85 -9.36 -11.27 0.56
N SER A 86 -9.26 -12.52 0.15
CA SER A 86 -9.62 -12.96 -1.19
C SER A 86 -11.09 -13.38 -1.18
N ARG A 87 -11.91 -12.72 -2.00
CA ARG A 87 -13.34 -13.01 -2.14
C ARG A 87 -13.65 -13.53 -3.54
N SER A 88 -14.89 -13.96 -3.75
CA SER A 88 -15.42 -14.32 -5.06
C SER A 88 -14.54 -15.35 -5.80
N SER A 89 -14.13 -16.40 -5.08
CA SER A 89 -13.22 -17.46 -5.56
C SER A 89 -11.87 -16.95 -6.08
N GLY A 90 -11.35 -15.85 -5.53
CA GLY A 90 -10.07 -15.28 -5.95
C GLY A 90 -10.16 -14.27 -7.08
N ARG A 91 -11.36 -13.79 -7.43
CA ARG A 91 -11.50 -12.75 -8.46
C ARG A 91 -11.41 -11.33 -7.91
N GLU A 92 -11.59 -11.19 -6.61
CA GLU A 92 -11.62 -9.91 -5.90
C GLU A 92 -10.72 -9.97 -4.67
N ILE A 93 -10.11 -8.83 -4.36
CA ILE A 93 -9.45 -8.59 -3.08
C ILE A 93 -10.19 -7.45 -2.40
N TRP A 94 -10.58 -7.70 -1.16
CA TRP A 94 -11.18 -6.72 -0.29
C TRP A 94 -10.21 -6.41 0.83
N GLY A 95 -10.13 -5.13 1.20
CA GLY A 95 -9.33 -4.66 2.30
C GLY A 95 -10.17 -4.00 3.37
N GLN A 96 -9.63 -4.00 4.59
CA GLN A 96 -10.15 -3.23 5.70
C GLN A 96 -9.01 -2.40 6.29
N VAL A 97 -9.27 -1.12 6.58
CA VAL A 97 -8.35 -0.27 7.32
C VAL A 97 -8.50 -0.59 8.80
N GLU A 98 -7.45 -1.15 9.39
CA GLU A 98 -7.42 -1.46 10.82
C GLU A 98 -6.86 -0.30 11.65
N CYS A 99 -5.94 0.45 11.06
CA CYS A 99 -5.32 1.62 11.65
C CYS A 99 -4.92 2.58 10.53
N LEU A 100 -5.07 3.88 10.78
CA LEU A 100 -4.50 4.95 9.96
C LEU A 100 -3.99 6.02 10.92
N ASP A 101 -2.69 6.29 10.88
CA ASP A 101 -2.03 7.15 11.85
C ASP A 101 -0.80 7.85 11.25
N GLU A 102 -0.25 8.80 11.98
CA GLU A 102 0.92 9.60 11.59
C GLU A 102 2.03 9.45 12.64
N HIS A 103 3.22 9.11 12.19
CA HIS A 103 4.40 9.04 13.07
C HIS A 103 5.32 10.23 12.82
N THR A 104 5.71 10.92 13.90
CA THR A 104 6.67 12.02 13.84
C THR A 104 8.06 11.55 14.30
N PHE A 105 9.02 11.60 13.39
CA PHE A 105 10.44 11.35 13.66
C PHE A 105 11.08 12.51 14.44
N PRO A 106 12.11 12.22 15.25
CA PRO A 106 12.81 13.24 16.05
C PRO A 106 13.73 14.16 15.23
N VAL A 107 13.95 13.88 13.94
CA VAL A 107 14.72 14.73 13.03
C VAL A 107 13.87 15.91 12.53
N GLN A 108 14.46 17.00 12.05
CA GLN A 108 13.69 18.13 11.51
C GLN A 108 13.12 17.83 10.12
N SER A 109 13.87 17.11 9.29
CA SER A 109 13.46 16.64 7.97
C SER A 109 14.29 15.44 7.55
N TYR A 110 13.82 14.67 6.58
CA TYR A 110 14.54 13.55 5.98
C TYR A 110 14.45 13.59 4.45
N LYS A 111 15.48 13.05 3.76
CA LYS A 111 15.47 12.92 2.29
C LYS A 111 14.72 11.67 1.82
N SER A 112 14.85 10.58 2.56
CA SER A 112 14.19 9.30 2.29
C SER A 112 14.16 8.44 3.57
N PHE A 113 13.32 7.42 3.58
CA PHE A 113 13.22 6.42 4.64
C PHE A 113 13.11 5.03 4.01
N ARG A 114 13.62 4.00 4.69
CA ARG A 114 13.47 2.60 4.30
C ARG A 114 12.80 1.84 5.45
N CYS A 115 11.64 1.26 5.18
CA CYS A 115 11.02 0.32 6.11
C CYS A 115 11.69 -1.05 5.95
N VAL A 116 11.99 -1.70 7.07
CA VAL A 116 12.52 -3.07 7.09
C VAL A 116 11.80 -3.80 8.21
N THR A 117 11.16 -4.91 7.90
CA THR A 117 10.60 -5.80 8.91
C THR A 117 11.66 -6.78 9.37
N VAL A 118 11.88 -6.85 10.69
CA VAL A 118 12.74 -7.86 11.31
C VAL A 118 11.84 -8.83 12.03
N SER A 119 11.83 -10.08 11.58
CA SER A 119 11.22 -11.18 12.32
C SER A 119 12.20 -11.60 13.42
N VAL A 120 11.73 -11.62 14.68
CA VAL A 120 12.50 -12.08 15.85
C VAL A 120 12.08 -13.49 16.21
#